data_AF-A0A6B1F506-F1
#
_entry.id   AF-A0A6B1F506-F1
#
_cell.length_a   1.000
_cell.length_b   1.000
_cell.length_c   1.000
_cell.angle_alpha   90.00
_cell.angle_beta   90.00
_cell.angle_gamma   90.00
#
_symmetry.space_group_name_H-M   'P 1'
#
loop_
_entity.id
_entity.type
_entity.pdbx_description
1 polymer ?
#
loop_
_entity_poly.entity_id
_entity_poly.type
_entity_poly.pdbx_seq_one_letter_code
_entity_poly.pdbx_strand_id
1 'polypeptide(L)'
;MVENRKKRLAEFKSRHQFWSNDEVKILIDLWLQDVPAAYISKVLKRSGNAIEVKALRLGLAPRRNERKLIRNAKGQKARVRPCLNCKTLFFSMGIGNRICANCKEHPSWQSGTDLHLTFEEFNLD
;
A
#
# COMPACT_ATOMS: atom_id res chain seq x y z
N MET A 1 6.06 -19.69 44.82
CA MET A 1 5.62 -19.34 43.44
C MET A 1 5.90 -17.86 43.10
N VAL A 2 7.13 -17.38 43.27
CA VAL A 2 7.50 -15.96 43.00
C VAL A 2 8.50 -15.84 41.84
N GLU A 3 9.32 -16.88 41.63
CA GLU A 3 10.33 -16.98 40.57
C GLU A 3 9.77 -16.80 39.14
N ASN A 4 8.56 -17.30 38.90
CA ASN A 4 7.96 -17.33 37.57
C ASN A 4 7.42 -15.96 37.12
N ARG A 5 7.10 -15.06 38.06
CA ARG A 5 6.63 -13.70 37.77
C ARG A 5 7.76 -12.77 37.38
N LYS A 6 8.93 -12.90 38.03
CA LYS A 6 10.15 -12.17 37.68
C LYS A 6 10.68 -12.60 36.30
N LYS A 7 10.66 -13.90 36.00
CA LYS A 7 10.96 -14.43 34.65
C LYS A 7 10.04 -13.84 33.59
N ARG A 8 8.70 -13.87 33.78
CA ARG A 8 7.74 -13.27 32.83
C ARG A 8 7.93 -11.77 32.63
N LEU A 9 8.29 -11.01 33.67
CA LEU A 9 8.53 -9.56 33.56
C LEU A 9 9.84 -9.24 32.83
N ALA A 10 10.88 -10.06 33.01
CA ALA A 10 12.12 -9.96 32.23
C ALA A 10 11.90 -10.34 30.75
N GLU A 11 11.09 -11.36 30.49
CA GLU A 11 10.64 -11.77 29.14
C GLU A 11 9.73 -10.74 28.45
N PHE A 12 9.01 -9.92 29.22
CA PHE A 12 8.18 -8.85 28.69
C PHE A 12 8.99 -7.57 28.44
N LYS A 13 9.98 -7.27 29.29
CA LYS A 13 10.96 -6.18 29.06
C LYS A 13 11.83 -6.42 27.82
N SER A 14 12.11 -7.67 27.46
CA SER A 14 12.83 -7.98 26.21
C SER A 14 12.03 -7.69 24.93
N ARG A 15 10.70 -7.50 25.02
CA ARG A 15 9.84 -7.14 23.86
C ARG A 15 9.89 -5.64 23.53
N HIS A 16 10.33 -4.81 24.48
CA HIS A 16 10.71 -3.42 24.27
C HIS A 16 12.23 -3.30 24.17
N GLN A 17 12.84 -4.13 23.32
CA GLN A 17 14.27 -3.99 23.03
C GLN A 17 14.52 -2.58 22.48
N PHE A 18 15.19 -1.78 23.29
CA PHE A 18 15.81 -0.55 22.87
C PHE A 18 16.75 -0.87 21.70
N TRP A 19 16.73 -0.05 20.66
CA TRP A 19 17.69 -0.19 19.57
C TRP A 19 19.09 0.08 20.12
N SER A 20 19.94 -0.94 20.15
CA SER A 20 21.33 -0.75 20.58
C SER A 20 22.10 0.05 19.51
N ASN A 21 23.19 0.71 19.91
CA ASN A 21 24.03 1.43 18.96
C ASN A 21 24.59 0.51 17.87
N ASP A 22 24.90 -0.74 18.21
CA ASP A 22 25.42 -1.72 17.25
C ASP A 22 24.35 -2.17 16.26
N GLU A 23 23.13 -2.40 16.71
CA GLU A 23 22.00 -2.69 15.82
C GLU A 23 21.70 -1.52 14.89
N VAL A 24 21.83 -0.28 15.37
CA VAL A 24 21.67 0.92 14.55
C VAL A 24 22.77 1.01 13.50
N LYS A 25 24.03 0.75 13.85
CA LYS A 25 25.15 0.72 12.90
C LYS A 25 24.94 -0.33 11.81
N ILE A 26 24.60 -1.57 12.20
CA ILE A 26 24.32 -2.67 11.27
C ILE A 26 23.14 -2.31 10.37
N LEU A 27 22.08 -1.72 10.93
CA LEU A 27 20.94 -1.25 10.14
C LEU A 27 21.36 -0.23 9.09
N ILE A 28 22.15 0.79 9.46
CA ILE A 28 22.58 1.84 8.54
C ILE A 28 23.44 1.25 7.42
N ASP A 29 24.43 0.43 7.76
CA ASP A 29 25.35 -0.16 6.79
C ASP A 29 24.62 -1.05 5.77
N LEU A 30 23.80 -1.99 6.25
CA LEU A 30 23.00 -2.84 5.36
C LEU A 30 21.96 -2.04 4.57
N TRP A 31 21.43 -0.95 5.16
CA TRP A 31 20.48 -0.11 4.46
C TRP A 31 21.11 0.60 3.27
N LEU A 32 22.32 1.15 3.44
CA LEU A 32 23.09 1.86 2.42
C LEU A 32 23.59 0.93 1.31
N GLN A 33 23.85 -0.35 1.62
CA GLN A 33 24.19 -1.38 0.64
C GLN A 33 22.96 -1.91 -0.14
N ASP A 34 21.79 -1.27 0.00
CA ASP A 34 20.50 -1.67 -0.58
C ASP A 34 20.08 -3.13 -0.29
N VAL A 35 20.57 -3.72 0.81
CA VAL A 35 20.21 -5.09 1.21
C VAL A 35 18.71 -5.18 1.57
N PRO A 36 17.92 -6.12 1.01
CA PRO A 36 16.47 -6.15 1.23
C PRO A 36 16.07 -6.14 2.71
N ALA A 37 14.98 -5.44 3.06
CA ALA A 37 14.53 -5.33 4.45
C ALA A 37 14.18 -6.70 5.07
N ALA A 38 13.75 -7.66 4.25
CA ALA A 38 13.53 -9.04 4.66
C ALA A 38 14.82 -9.75 5.13
N TYR A 39 15.97 -9.42 4.54
CA TYR A 39 17.26 -9.94 4.98
C TYR A 39 17.72 -9.25 6.27
N ILE A 40 17.62 -7.92 6.32
CA ILE A 40 17.95 -7.13 7.52
C ILE A 40 17.13 -7.59 8.73
N SER A 41 15.85 -7.90 8.52
CA SER A 41 14.95 -8.49 9.52
C SER A 41 15.49 -9.79 10.10
N LYS A 42 16.07 -10.68 9.27
CA LYS A 42 16.67 -11.94 9.73
C LYS A 42 17.95 -11.70 10.53
N VAL A 43 18.81 -10.80 10.06
CA VAL A 43 20.08 -10.45 10.73
C VAL A 43 19.83 -9.85 12.10
N LEU A 44 18.94 -8.86 12.19
CA LEU A 44 18.63 -8.15 13.44
C LEU A 44 17.55 -8.84 14.28
N LYS A 45 17.02 -9.99 13.83
CA LYS A 45 15.94 -10.76 14.48
C LYS A 45 14.73 -9.89 14.87
N ARG A 46 14.40 -8.90 14.04
CA ARG A 46 13.27 -7.98 14.23
C ARG A 46 12.28 -8.08 13.09
N SER A 47 11.03 -7.66 13.29
CA SER A 47 10.04 -7.65 12.20
C SER A 47 10.43 -6.65 11.12
N GLY A 48 10.11 -6.94 9.85
CA GLY A 48 10.37 -6.02 8.73
C GLY A 48 9.79 -4.62 8.95
N ASN A 49 8.60 -4.52 9.56
CA ASN A 49 8.00 -3.24 9.91
C ASN A 49 8.84 -2.45 10.94
N ALA A 50 9.45 -3.13 11.93
CA ALA A 50 10.32 -2.47 12.90
C ALA A 50 11.60 -1.93 12.25
N ILE A 51 12.17 -2.67 11.30
CA ILE A 51 13.32 -2.23 10.49
C ILE A 51 12.98 -0.96 9.71
N GLU A 52 11.88 -0.98 8.95
CA GLU A 52 11.48 0.16 8.13
C GLU A 52 11.14 1.41 8.97
N VAL A 53 10.40 1.24 10.07
CA VAL A 53 10.07 2.35 10.97
C VAL A 53 11.33 2.93 11.62
N LYS A 54 12.29 2.09 12.01
CA LYS A 54 13.55 2.60 12.57
C LYS A 54 14.38 3.33 11.51
N ALA A 55 14.52 2.77 10.32
CA ALA A 55 15.25 3.41 9.22
C ALA A 55 14.66 4.79 8.88
N LEU A 56 13.32 4.88 8.83
CA LEU A 56 12.62 6.16 8.65
C LEU A 56 12.93 7.16 9.77
N ARG A 57 12.90 6.72 11.04
CA ARG A 57 13.22 7.57 12.20
C ARG A 57 14.69 8.00 12.25
N LEU A 58 15.59 7.26 11.60
CA LEU A 58 16.99 7.62 11.43
C LEU A 58 17.21 8.56 10.22
N GLY A 59 16.17 8.93 9.48
CA GLY A 59 16.26 9.78 8.30
C GLY A 59 16.79 9.07 7.05
N LEU A 60 16.84 7.73 7.05
CA LEU A 60 17.28 6.98 5.88
C LEU A 60 16.20 7.03 4.78
N ALA A 61 16.63 7.12 3.52
CA ALA A 61 15.73 7.22 2.39
C ALA A 61 14.77 6.02 2.31
N PRO A 62 13.46 6.23 2.09
CA PRO A 62 12.49 5.15 2.02
C PRO A 62 12.75 4.29 0.77
N ARG A 63 12.86 2.97 0.97
CA ARG A 63 12.94 1.99 -0.14
C ARG A 63 11.61 2.00 -0.89
N ARG A 64 11.54 2.76 -1.98
CA ARG A 64 10.31 2.96 -2.78
C ARG A 64 9.76 1.68 -3.43
N ASN A 65 10.54 0.61 -3.49
CA ASN A 65 10.26 -0.51 -4.40
C ASN A 65 9.41 -1.63 -3.79
N GLU A 66 9.66 -2.08 -2.56
CA GLU A 66 9.02 -3.30 -2.03
C GLU A 66 7.51 -3.14 -1.76
N ARG A 67 7.10 -2.06 -1.07
CA ARG A 67 5.68 -1.84 -0.73
C ARG A 67 4.81 -1.47 -1.94
N LYS A 68 5.36 -0.88 -3.00
CA LYS A 68 4.62 -0.62 -4.24
C LYS A 68 4.40 -1.92 -5.02
N LEU A 69 5.43 -2.74 -5.17
CA LEU A 69 5.34 -4.03 -5.86
C LEU A 69 4.33 -4.97 -5.19
N ILE A 70 4.36 -5.09 -3.86
CA ILE A 70 3.43 -5.96 -3.11
C ILE A 70 1.98 -5.48 -3.22
N ARG A 71 1.72 -4.17 -3.12
CA ARG A 71 0.35 -3.60 -3.26
C ARG A 71 -0.20 -3.79 -4.66
N ASN A 72 0.63 -3.62 -5.69
CA ASN A 72 0.24 -3.82 -7.08
C ASN A 72 -0.12 -5.29 -7.35
N ALA A 73 0.64 -6.23 -6.80
CA ALA A 73 0.44 -7.67 -7.00
C ALA A 73 -0.85 -8.23 -6.35
N LYS A 74 -1.24 -7.74 -5.17
CA LYS A 74 -2.39 -8.31 -4.42
C LYS A 74 -3.77 -7.83 -4.91
N GLY A 75 -3.87 -6.67 -5.56
CA GLY A 75 -5.17 -6.05 -5.88
C GLY A 75 -5.54 -5.96 -7.35
N GLN A 76 -4.56 -6.03 -8.27
CA GLN A 76 -4.75 -5.65 -9.67
C GLN A 76 -4.92 -6.82 -10.64
N LYS A 77 -5.40 -7.97 -10.17
CA LYS A 77 -5.59 -9.13 -11.06
C LYS A 77 -6.80 -8.96 -11.97
N ALA A 78 -6.56 -9.16 -13.27
CA ALA A 78 -7.60 -9.21 -14.28
C ALA A 78 -8.52 -10.42 -14.05
N ARG A 79 -9.85 -10.20 -14.09
CA ARG A 79 -10.86 -11.25 -13.90
C ARG A 79 -12.22 -10.81 -14.41
N VAL A 80 -13.14 -11.75 -14.63
CA VAL A 80 -14.55 -11.44 -14.90
C VAL A 80 -15.22 -10.95 -13.62
N ARG A 81 -15.99 -9.86 -13.71
CA ARG A 81 -16.71 -9.25 -12.59
C ARG A 81 -18.07 -8.72 -13.04
N PRO A 82 -19.07 -8.58 -12.13
CA PRO A 82 -20.28 -7.84 -12.42
C PRO A 82 -19.99 -6.34 -12.51
N CYS A 83 -20.56 -5.68 -13.53
CA CYS A 83 -20.60 -4.24 -13.66
C CYS A 83 -21.26 -3.61 -12.42
N LEU A 84 -20.70 -2.53 -11.88
CA LEU A 84 -21.31 -1.87 -10.71
C LEU A 84 -22.65 -1.20 -11.05
N ASN A 85 -22.84 -0.77 -12.30
CA ASN A 85 -24.07 -0.17 -12.78
C ASN A 85 -25.13 -1.24 -13.12
N CYS A 86 -24.95 -1.98 -14.22
CA CYS A 86 -25.97 -2.89 -14.77
C CYS A 86 -25.85 -4.36 -14.31
N LYS A 87 -24.86 -4.70 -13.47
CA LYS A 87 -24.54 -6.07 -13.01
C LYS A 87 -24.12 -7.08 -14.09
N THR A 88 -24.13 -6.71 -15.37
CA THR A 88 -23.61 -7.56 -16.47
C THR A 88 -22.17 -7.98 -16.20
N LEU A 89 -21.87 -9.26 -16.42
CA LEU A 89 -20.52 -9.80 -16.30
C LEU A 89 -19.65 -9.27 -17.44
N PHE A 90 -18.47 -8.76 -17.11
CA PHE A 90 -17.51 -8.27 -18.09
C PHE A 90 -16.08 -8.51 -17.62
N PHE A 91 -15.15 -8.50 -18.57
CA PHE A 91 -13.73 -8.64 -18.27
C PHE A 91 -13.16 -7.34 -17.64
N SER A 92 -12.67 -7.46 -16.41
CA SER A 92 -12.14 -6.35 -15.62
C SER A 92 -10.62 -6.47 -15.52
N MET A 93 -9.90 -5.57 -16.19
CA MET A 93 -8.42 -5.52 -16.25
C MET A 93 -7.74 -5.25 -14.90
N GLY A 94 -8.45 -4.73 -13.90
CA GLY A 94 -7.87 -4.36 -12.61
C GLY A 94 -8.91 -3.79 -11.66
N ILE A 95 -8.52 -3.47 -10.43
CA ILE A 95 -9.47 -3.03 -9.38
C ILE A 95 -10.24 -1.76 -9.74
N GLY A 96 -9.65 -0.88 -10.57
CA GLY A 96 -10.30 0.34 -11.07
C GLY A 96 -11.25 0.13 -12.25
N ASN A 97 -11.15 -0.99 -12.98
CA ASN A 97 -12.01 -1.25 -14.13
C ASN A 97 -13.30 -1.96 -13.70
N ARG A 98 -14.28 -1.22 -13.15
CA ARG A 98 -15.49 -1.79 -12.50
C ARG A 98 -16.80 -1.60 -13.26
N ILE A 99 -16.75 -1.05 -14.47
CA ILE A 99 -17.90 -0.72 -15.30
C ILE A 99 -17.70 -1.34 -16.68
N CYS A 100 -18.73 -1.99 -17.23
CA CYS A 100 -18.68 -2.58 -18.56
C CYS A 100 -18.61 -1.50 -19.65
N ALA A 101 -18.20 -1.87 -20.87
CA ALA A 101 -18.08 -0.93 -21.99
C ALA A 101 -19.40 -0.20 -22.28
N ASN A 102 -20.51 -0.92 -22.37
CA ASN A 102 -21.85 -0.35 -22.61
C ASN A 102 -22.24 0.74 -21.58
N CYS A 103 -21.97 0.52 -20.29
CA CYS A 103 -22.25 1.52 -19.26
C CYS A 103 -21.26 2.69 -19.25
N LYS A 104 -20.04 2.52 -19.77
CA LYS A 104 -19.07 3.61 -19.91
C LYS A 104 -19.41 4.54 -21.07
N GLU A 105 -20.07 4.01 -22.10
CA GLU A 105 -20.52 4.79 -23.26
C GLU A 105 -21.74 5.66 -22.93
N HIS A 106 -22.51 5.30 -21.89
CA HIS A 106 -23.70 6.06 -21.49
C HIS A 106 -23.33 7.46 -20.95
N PRO A 107 -24.04 8.53 -21.34
CA PRO A 107 -23.75 9.91 -20.93
C PRO A 107 -23.70 10.11 -19.41
N SER A 108 -24.53 9.39 -18.65
CA SER A 108 -24.55 9.45 -17.19
C SER A 108 -23.24 8.98 -16.52
N TRP A 109 -22.33 8.35 -17.27
CA TRP A 109 -21.05 7.84 -16.78
C TRP A 109 -19.83 8.55 -17.42
N GLN A 110 -20.05 9.39 -18.42
CA GLN A 110 -19.03 10.28 -18.97
C GLN A 110 -18.95 11.53 -18.09
N SER A 111 -18.36 11.41 -16.89
CA SER A 111 -18.04 12.58 -16.07
C SER A 111 -16.93 13.40 -16.76
N GLY A 112 -17.35 14.30 -17.65
CA GLY A 112 -16.47 15.15 -18.45
C GLY A 112 -17.12 15.79 -19.68
N THR A 113 -18.32 15.38 -20.08
CA THR A 113 -19.07 16.13 -21.10
C THR A 113 -19.71 17.35 -20.44
N ASP A 114 -18.98 18.44 -20.43
CA ASP A 114 -19.53 19.79 -20.22
C ASP A 114 -20.50 20.07 -21.37
N LEU A 115 -21.76 19.66 -21.21
CA LEU A 115 -22.85 20.15 -22.05
C LEU A 115 -23.09 21.60 -21.63
N HIS A 116 -22.19 22.46 -22.08
CA HIS A 116 -22.45 23.87 -22.27
C HIS A 116 -23.53 23.95 -23.35
N LEU A 117 -24.79 23.88 -22.91
CA LEU A 117 -25.95 24.12 -23.75
C LEU A 117 -25.81 25.55 -24.27
N THR A 118 -25.37 25.71 -25.51
CA THR A 118 -25.55 26.97 -26.22
C THR A 118 -27.04 27.13 -26.39
N PHE A 119 -27.62 27.92 -25.49
CA PHE A 119 -28.95 28.49 -25.57
C PHE A 119 -29.13 29.00 -26.99
N GLU A 120 -30.08 28.43 -27.74
CA GLU A 120 -30.52 29.00 -29.01
C GLU A 120 -31.03 30.42 -28.70
N GLU A 121 -30.20 31.42 -29.02
CA GLU A 121 -30.65 32.80 -29.08
C GLU A 121 -31.66 32.89 -30.24
N PHE A 122 -32.94 32.93 -29.84
CA PHE A 122 -33.88 33.98 -30.25
C PHE A 122 -33.44 34.76 -31.50
N ASN A 123 -34.07 34.47 -32.64
CA ASN A 123 -34.57 35.55 -33.49
C ASN A 123 -35.90 35.11 -34.09
N LEU A 124 -36.95 35.78 -33.61
CA LEU A 124 -38.22 35.90 -34.31
C LEU A 124 -37.98 36.63 -35.63
N ASP A 125 -38.53 36.09 -36.71
CA ASP A 125 -39.06 36.86 -37.84
C ASP A 125 -40.53 36.46 -38.06
#